data_AF-A0A3D1XEH2-F1
#
_entry.id   AF-A0A3D1XEH2-F1
#
_cell.length_a   1.000
_cell.length_b   1.000
_cell.length_c   1.000
_cell.angle_alpha   90.00
_cell.angle_beta   90.00
_cell.angle_gamma   90.00
#
_symmetry.space_group_name_H-M   'P 1'
#
loop_
_entity.id
_entity.type
_entity.pdbx_description
1 polymer ?
#
loop_
_entity_poly.entity_id
_entity_poly.type
_entity_poly.pdbx_seq_one_letter_code
_entity_poly.pdbx_strand_id
1 'polypeptide(L)'
;MAPATKFYLVSADALPEIFIKVAEAKRMLQSGEVRTAGDAARAVGISRSAFYKYRDAVRPFNDMKTGRIITFYAMLKNNPGVLSNVLSIFAGSGANILTINQSIPTNGCAAVTISAETSEMQESIEEMMAHAMSLEGVVRFDILAA
;
A
#
# COMPACT_ATOMS: atom_id res chain seq x y z
N MET A 1 16.24 -0.93 30.33
CA MET A 1 15.79 -0.86 28.92
C MET A 1 15.76 -2.27 28.37
N ALA A 2 14.63 -2.72 27.82
CA ALA A 2 14.62 -3.98 27.08
C ALA A 2 15.59 -3.86 25.89
N PRO A 3 16.42 -4.88 25.59
CA PRO A 3 17.30 -4.84 24.44
C PRO A 3 16.49 -4.62 23.16
N ALA A 4 17.00 -3.83 22.23
CA ALA A 4 16.35 -3.58 20.96
C ALA A 4 16.12 -4.92 20.22
N THR A 5 14.87 -5.20 19.87
CA THR A 5 14.50 -6.37 19.07
C THR A 5 15.21 -6.28 17.72
N LYS A 6 16.08 -7.25 17.43
CA LYS A 6 16.78 -7.35 16.14
C LYS A 6 15.94 -8.19 15.17
N PHE A 7 15.82 -7.73 13.94
CA PHE A 7 15.12 -8.43 12.86
C PHE A 7 16.12 -8.90 11.80
N TYR A 8 15.82 -10.03 11.17
CA TYR A 8 16.60 -10.59 10.08
C TYR A 8 15.67 -10.83 8.89
N LEU A 9 16.14 -10.51 7.68
CA LEU A 9 15.51 -10.90 6.43
C LEU A 9 16.14 -12.21 5.97
N VAL A 10 15.29 -13.19 5.68
CA VAL A 10 15.70 -14.54 5.28
C VAL A 10 14.84 -14.94 4.09
N SER A 11 15.45 -15.51 3.06
CA SER A 11 14.72 -16.04 1.91
C SER A 11 13.80 -17.19 2.34
N ALA A 12 12.64 -17.33 1.68
CA ALA A 12 11.62 -18.27 2.11
C ALA A 12 12.09 -19.74 2.06
N ASP A 13 12.96 -20.08 1.11
CA ASP A 13 13.59 -21.40 0.96
C ASP A 13 14.56 -21.75 2.10
N ALA A 14 15.15 -20.75 2.75
CA ALA A 14 16.00 -20.92 3.91
C ALA A 14 15.22 -20.99 5.23
N LEU A 15 13.91 -20.72 5.22
CA LEU A 15 13.07 -20.80 6.41
C LEU A 15 12.59 -22.23 6.66
N PRO A 16 12.65 -22.72 7.92
CA PRO A 16 11.90 -23.89 8.32
C PRO A 16 10.42 -23.80 7.93
N GLU A 17 9.89 -24.90 7.38
CA GLU A 17 8.51 -24.99 6.86
C GLU A 17 7.45 -24.51 7.87
N ILE A 18 7.71 -24.70 9.17
CA ILE A 18 6.82 -24.23 10.24
C ILE A 18 6.55 -22.72 10.20
N PHE A 19 7.54 -21.90 9.83
CA PHE A 19 7.34 -20.45 9.73
C PHE A 19 6.47 -20.10 8.52
N ILE A 20 6.68 -20.79 7.40
CA ILE A 20 5.87 -20.62 6.19
C ILE A 20 4.40 -20.95 6.50
N LYS A 21 4.16 -22.11 7.13
CA LYS A 21 2.82 -22.55 7.56
C LYS A 21 2.17 -21.58 8.54
N VAL A 22 2.93 -21.01 9.49
CA VAL A 22 2.40 -19.98 10.41
C VAL A 22 2.03 -18.69 9.68
N ALA A 23 2.82 -18.26 8.69
CA ALA A 23 2.50 -17.09 7.87
C ALA A 23 1.21 -17.32 7.05
N GLU A 24 1.06 -18.50 6.46
CA GLU A 24 -0.14 -18.87 5.71
C GLU A 24 -1.39 -18.95 6.60
N ALA A 25 -1.29 -19.58 7.78
CA ALA A 25 -2.39 -19.61 8.75
C ALA A 25 -2.83 -18.19 9.17
N LYS A 26 -1.89 -17.25 9.32
CA LYS A 26 -2.22 -15.84 9.59
C LYS A 26 -2.94 -15.18 8.41
N ARG A 27 -2.51 -15.45 7.18
CA ARG A 27 -3.18 -14.96 5.97
C ARG A 27 -4.64 -15.43 5.89
N MET A 28 -4.89 -16.72 6.16
CA MET A 28 -6.25 -17.29 6.15
C MET A 28 -7.15 -16.65 7.22
N LEU A 29 -6.59 -16.32 8.39
CA LEU A 29 -7.34 -15.62 9.45
C LEU A 29 -7.67 -14.17 9.07
N GLN A 30 -6.72 -13.46 8.47
CA GLN A 30 -6.90 -12.05 8.09
C GLN A 30 -7.87 -11.87 6.91
N SER A 31 -7.83 -12.80 5.95
CA SER A 31 -8.75 -12.83 4.79
C SER A 31 -10.16 -13.33 5.15
N GLY A 32 -10.34 -13.94 6.33
CA GLY A 32 -11.61 -14.51 6.75
C GLY A 32 -11.94 -15.89 6.16
N GLU A 33 -10.99 -16.52 5.45
CA GLU A 33 -11.12 -17.90 4.95
C GLU A 33 -11.39 -18.90 6.09
N VAL A 34 -10.87 -18.61 7.28
CA VAL A 34 -11.11 -19.36 8.51
C VAL A 34 -11.46 -18.43 9.66
N ARG A 35 -12.30 -18.90 10.57
CA ARG A 35 -12.82 -18.08 11.69
C ARG A 35 -11.97 -18.13 12.94
N THR A 36 -11.18 -19.19 13.14
CA THR A 36 -10.43 -19.40 14.39
C THR A 36 -8.99 -19.80 14.13
N ALA A 37 -8.08 -19.41 15.04
CA ALA A 37 -6.68 -19.81 14.99
C ALA A 37 -6.50 -21.34 14.99
N GLY A 38 -7.46 -22.05 15.60
CA GLY A 38 -7.49 -23.50 15.58
C GLY A 38 -7.75 -24.10 14.20
N ASP A 39 -8.67 -23.49 13.45
CA ASP A 39 -8.99 -23.95 12.10
C ASP A 39 -7.87 -23.58 11.12
N ALA A 40 -7.27 -22.41 11.29
CA ALA A 40 -6.09 -21.98 10.54
C ALA A 40 -4.90 -22.94 10.74
N ALA A 41 -4.56 -23.26 11.99
CA ALA A 41 -3.48 -24.19 12.32
C ALA A 41 -3.74 -25.58 11.73
N ARG A 42 -4.99 -26.07 11.80
CA ARG A 42 -5.38 -27.35 11.23
C ARG A 42 -5.25 -27.35 9.70
N ALA A 43 -5.67 -26.28 9.04
CA ALA A 43 -5.65 -26.16 7.58
C ALA A 43 -4.23 -26.24 7.00
N VAL A 44 -3.24 -25.66 7.70
CA VAL A 44 -1.83 -25.69 7.27
C VAL A 44 -1.02 -26.86 7.86
N GLY A 45 -1.67 -27.76 8.60
CA GLY A 45 -1.04 -28.97 9.16
C GLY A 45 -0.09 -28.71 10.34
N ILE A 46 -0.38 -27.73 11.20
CA ILE A 46 0.41 -27.45 12.43
C ILE A 46 -0.46 -27.52 13.68
N SER A 47 0.17 -27.71 14.84
CA SER A 47 -0.56 -27.66 16.11
C SER A 47 -0.94 -26.23 16.48
N ARG A 48 -2.01 -26.08 17.29
CA ARG A 48 -2.38 -24.77 17.87
C ARG A 48 -1.23 -24.16 18.66
N SER A 49 -0.51 -24.97 19.45
CA SER A 49 0.63 -24.49 20.25
C SER A 49 1.78 -24.00 19.36
N ALA A 50 2.06 -24.67 18.25
CA ALA A 50 3.06 -24.23 17.28
C ALA A 50 2.66 -22.90 16.63
N PHE A 51 1.39 -22.73 16.26
CA PHE A 51 0.87 -21.45 15.79
C PHE A 51 1.12 -20.33 16.81
N TYR A 52 0.66 -20.48 18.06
CA TYR A 52 0.82 -19.43 19.07
C TYR A 52 2.27 -19.16 19.46
N LYS A 53 3.16 -20.16 19.41
CA LYS A 53 4.59 -19.99 19.68
C LYS A 53 5.27 -19.02 18.71
N TYR A 54 4.84 -19.03 17.44
CA TYR A 54 5.49 -18.27 16.36
C TYR A 54 4.63 -17.14 15.79
N ARG A 55 3.34 -17.06 16.15
CA ARG A 55 2.36 -16.10 15.61
C ARG A 55 2.88 -14.66 15.63
N ASP A 56 3.53 -14.26 16.71
CA ASP A 56 3.94 -12.86 16.90
C ASP A 56 5.36 -12.61 16.36
N ALA A 57 6.15 -13.67 16.13
CA ALA A 57 7.50 -13.62 15.57
C ALA A 57 7.52 -13.73 14.05
N VAL A 58 6.53 -14.40 13.45
CA VAL A 58 6.42 -14.57 12.00
C VAL A 58 5.36 -13.61 11.48
N ARG A 59 5.80 -12.68 10.65
CA ARG A 59 4.92 -11.86 9.83
C ARG A 59 5.38 -12.05 8.39
N PRO A 60 4.45 -12.22 7.44
CA PRO A 60 4.83 -12.04 6.06
C PRO A 60 5.48 -10.66 5.95
N PHE A 61 6.74 -10.64 5.54
CA PHE A 61 7.33 -9.42 5.06
C PHE A 61 6.67 -9.22 3.70
N ASN A 62 5.67 -8.32 3.65
CA ASN A 62 5.21 -7.85 2.36
C ASN A 62 6.41 -7.14 1.75
N ASP A 63 7.11 -7.85 0.88
CA ASP A 63 7.83 -7.20 -0.20
C ASP A 63 6.88 -6.17 -0.82
N MET A 64 7.47 -5.09 -1.31
CA MET A 64 6.87 -3.95 -2.00
C MET A 64 6.09 -4.31 -3.29
N LYS A 65 5.22 -5.33 -3.23
CA LYS A 65 4.57 -6.00 -4.37
C LYS A 65 3.10 -6.39 -4.13
N THR A 66 2.49 -6.08 -2.99
CA THR A 66 1.05 -5.82 -2.99
C THR A 66 0.88 -4.40 -3.52
N GLY A 67 0.17 -4.24 -4.64
CA GLY A 67 -0.06 -2.97 -5.34
C GLY A 67 -0.03 -1.79 -4.38
N ARG A 68 1.01 -0.95 -4.52
CA ARG A 68 1.21 0.22 -3.67
C ARG A 68 0.06 1.16 -3.93
N ILE A 69 -1.01 1.05 -3.13
CA ILE A 69 -2.09 2.02 -3.12
C ILE A 69 -1.55 3.24 -2.38
N ILE A 70 -1.22 4.27 -3.14
CA ILE A 70 -0.69 5.52 -2.62
C ILE A 70 -1.80 6.55 -2.64
N THR A 71 -1.92 7.31 -1.55
CA THR A 71 -2.82 8.47 -1.50
C THR A 71 -2.02 9.74 -1.74
N PHE A 72 -2.30 10.39 -2.86
CA PHE A 72 -1.76 11.67 -3.25
C PHE A 72 -2.67 12.79 -2.78
N TYR A 73 -2.08 13.93 -2.47
CA TYR A 73 -2.74 15.19 -2.19
C TYR A 73 -2.27 16.23 -3.19
N ALA A 74 -3.22 16.93 -3.81
CA ALA A 74 -2.95 18.04 -4.68
C ALA A 74 -3.75 19.27 -4.24
N MET A 75 -3.13 20.45 -4.34
CA MET A 75 -3.84 21.72 -4.28
C MET A 75 -3.90 22.28 -5.71
N LEU A 76 -5.10 22.41 -6.27
CA LEU A 76 -5.30 22.78 -7.66
C LEU A 76 -6.04 24.12 -7.77
N LYS A 77 -5.62 25.00 -8.66
CA LYS A 77 -6.41 26.19 -9.03
C LYS A 77 -7.73 25.77 -9.64
N ASN A 78 -8.80 26.47 -9.29
CA ASN A 78 -10.16 26.20 -9.76
C ASN A 78 -10.40 26.76 -11.17
N ASN A 79 -9.63 26.27 -12.14
CA ASN A 79 -9.76 26.61 -13.55
C ASN A 79 -10.18 25.36 -14.35
N PRO A 80 -10.96 25.52 -15.44
CA PRO A 80 -11.30 24.40 -16.32
C PRO A 80 -10.05 23.66 -16.80
N GLY A 81 -10.09 22.32 -16.75
CA GLY A 81 -9.03 21.45 -17.27
C GLY A 81 -7.89 21.12 -16.30
N VAL A 82 -7.68 21.86 -15.21
CA VAL A 82 -6.54 21.63 -14.30
C VAL A 82 -6.55 20.21 -13.70
N LEU A 83 -7.68 19.77 -13.14
CA LEU A 83 -7.80 18.40 -12.62
C LEU A 83 -7.63 17.36 -13.74
N SER A 84 -8.21 17.60 -14.92
CA SER A 84 -8.10 16.68 -16.06
C SER A 84 -6.64 16.48 -16.51
N ASN A 85 -5.84 17.55 -16.51
CA ASN A 85 -4.42 17.49 -16.85
C ASN A 85 -3.66 16.64 -15.83
N VAL A 86 -3.94 16.80 -14.53
CA VAL A 86 -3.35 15.96 -13.47
C VAL A 86 -3.73 14.49 -13.67
N LEU A 87 -5.00 14.19 -13.93
CA LEU A 87 -5.47 12.81 -14.16
C LEU A 87 -4.80 12.17 -15.39
N SER A 88 -4.46 12.97 -16.40
CA SER A 88 -3.74 12.49 -17.58
C SER A 88 -2.32 12.04 -17.26
N ILE A 89 -1.66 12.63 -16.25
CA ILE A 89 -0.35 12.18 -15.77
C ILE A 89 -0.47 10.78 -15.16
N PHE A 90 -1.45 10.55 -14.29
CA PHE A 90 -1.69 9.21 -13.72
C PHE A 90 -1.98 8.17 -14.80
N ALA A 91 -2.82 8.51 -15.79
CA ALA A 91 -3.13 7.61 -16.89
C ALA A 91 -1.89 7.31 -17.76
N GLY A 92 -1.07 8.33 -18.03
CA GLY A 92 0.16 8.21 -18.81
C GLY A 92 1.26 7.43 -18.10
N SER A 93 1.31 7.50 -16.77
CA SER A 93 2.30 6.78 -15.95
C SER A 93 1.97 5.30 -15.78
N GLY A 94 0.74 4.88 -16.09
CA GLY A 94 0.24 3.52 -15.85
C GLY A 94 -0.36 3.31 -14.45
N ALA A 95 -0.55 4.39 -13.68
CA ALA A 95 -1.20 4.31 -12.37
C ALA A 95 -2.72 4.08 -12.52
N ASN A 96 -3.24 3.10 -11.79
CA ASN A 96 -4.67 2.82 -11.77
C ASN A 96 -5.37 3.60 -10.64
N ILE A 97 -6.11 4.64 -10.99
CA ILE A 97 -6.81 5.47 -10.00
C ILE A 97 -8.00 4.69 -9.42
N LEU A 98 -8.05 4.61 -8.09
CA LEU A 98 -9.11 3.95 -7.33
C LEU A 98 -10.16 4.94 -6.85
N THR A 99 -9.75 6.10 -6.32
CA THR A 99 -10.67 7.15 -5.86
C THR A 99 -10.14 8.54 -6.14
N ILE A 100 -11.06 9.48 -6.38
CA ILE A 100 -10.79 10.91 -6.50
C ILE A 100 -11.79 11.63 -5.60
N ASN A 101 -11.31 12.50 -4.72
CA ASN A 101 -12.15 13.36 -3.91
C ASN A 101 -11.63 14.80 -3.97
N GLN A 102 -12.41 15.68 -4.60
CA GLN A 102 -12.13 17.10 -4.69
C GLN A 102 -13.02 17.87 -3.71
N SER A 103 -12.42 18.70 -2.87
CA SER A 103 -13.15 19.57 -1.96
C SER A 103 -13.82 20.73 -2.72
N ILE A 104 -14.81 21.36 -2.09
CA ILE A 104 -15.32 22.66 -2.55
C ILE A 104 -14.15 23.64 -2.66
N PRO A 105 -14.00 24.37 -3.78
CA PRO A 105 -12.94 25.35 -3.93
C PRO A 105 -13.04 26.46 -2.87
N THR A 106 -11.93 26.78 -2.22
CA THR A 106 -11.78 27.90 -1.30
C THR A 106 -10.64 28.80 -1.79
N ASN A 107 -10.85 30.12 -1.83
CA ASN A 107 -9.84 31.09 -2.32
C ASN A 107 -9.27 30.76 -3.71
N GLY A 108 -10.13 30.27 -4.61
CA GLY A 108 -9.75 29.94 -5.98
C GLY A 108 -8.94 28.64 -6.13
N CYS A 109 -8.78 27.84 -5.07
CA CYS A 109 -8.12 26.54 -5.12
C CYS A 109 -8.99 25.45 -4.49
N ALA A 110 -8.86 24.21 -4.95
CA ALA A 110 -9.51 23.04 -4.38
C ALA A 110 -8.45 22.01 -3.99
N ALA A 111 -8.62 21.42 -2.80
CA ALA A 111 -7.84 20.26 -2.41
C ALA A 111 -8.39 19.03 -3.12
N VAL A 112 -7.51 18.18 -3.63
CA VAL A 112 -7.86 16.91 -4.28
C VAL A 112 -7.04 15.82 -3.64
N THR A 113 -7.70 14.76 -3.18
CA THR A 113 -7.05 13.52 -2.75
C THR A 113 -7.30 12.44 -3.79
N ILE A 114 -6.25 11.78 -4.25
CA ILE A 114 -6.31 10.73 -5.26
C ILE A 114 -5.67 9.47 -4.67
N SER A 115 -6.41 8.36 -4.59
CA SER A 115 -5.80 7.07 -4.29
C SER A 115 -5.58 6.30 -5.59
N ALA A 116 -4.38 5.76 -5.78
CA ALA A 116 -4.03 5.02 -6.97
C ALA A 116 -3.15 3.81 -6.66
N GLU A 117 -3.41 2.71 -7.34
CA GLU A 117 -2.53 1.55 -7.38
C GLU A 117 -1.38 1.82 -8.36
N THR A 118 -0.15 1.70 -7.85
CA THR A 118 1.08 2.10 -8.56
C THR A 118 1.96 0.91 -8.97
N SER A 119 1.45 -0.32 -8.94
CA SER A 119 2.21 -1.53 -9.29
C SER A 119 2.63 -1.60 -10.76
N GLU A 120 1.81 -1.06 -11.66
CA GLU A 120 2.03 -1.14 -13.12
C GLU A 120 2.64 0.15 -13.69
N MET A 121 3.08 1.07 -12.82
CA MET A 121 3.69 2.32 -13.26
C MET A 121 5.00 2.07 -14.03
N GLN A 122 5.15 2.77 -15.15
CA GLN A 122 6.32 2.67 -16.02
C GLN A 122 7.41 3.70 -15.68
N GLU A 123 7.08 4.70 -14.87
CA GLU A 123 7.98 5.70 -14.33
C GLU A 123 8.01 5.66 -12.79
N SER A 124 9.01 6.28 -12.19
CA SER A 124 9.07 6.41 -10.73
C SER A 124 7.97 7.34 -10.21
N ILE A 125 7.61 7.18 -8.94
CA ILE A 125 6.63 8.06 -8.28
C ILE A 125 7.18 9.49 -8.25
N GLU A 126 8.49 9.65 -8.02
CA GLU A 126 9.18 10.92 -8.01
C GLU A 126 9.10 11.65 -9.36
N GLU A 127 9.28 10.94 -10.47
CA GLU A 127 9.11 11.49 -11.84
C GLU A 127 7.66 11.89 -12.10
N MET A 128 6.70 11.02 -11.79
CA MET A 128 5.26 11.33 -11.93
C MET A 128 4.87 12.58 -11.12
N MET A 129 5.38 12.70 -9.89
CA MET A 129 5.16 13.88 -9.04
C MET A 129 5.77 15.13 -9.66
N ALA A 130 6.97 15.04 -10.22
CA ALA A 130 7.61 16.17 -10.91
C ALA A 130 6.79 16.63 -12.12
N HIS A 131 6.27 15.68 -12.92
CA HIS A 131 5.35 15.99 -14.03
C HIS A 131 4.09 16.69 -13.53
N ALA A 132 3.44 16.18 -12.50
CA ALA A 132 2.24 16.80 -11.92
C ALA A 132 2.53 18.22 -11.39
N MET A 133 3.65 18.44 -10.70
CA MET A 133 4.05 19.75 -10.19
C MET A 133 4.39 20.77 -11.30
N SER A 134 4.76 20.30 -12.50
CA SER A 134 5.07 21.17 -13.64
C SER A 134 3.84 21.73 -14.35
N LEU A 135 2.66 21.16 -14.10
CA LEU A 135 1.42 21.58 -14.74
C LEU A 135 0.96 22.95 -14.25
N GLU A 136 0.58 23.81 -15.20
CA GLU A 136 -0.02 25.09 -14.86
C GLU A 136 -1.32 24.89 -14.06
N GLY A 137 -1.40 25.53 -12.90
CA GLY A 137 -2.55 25.43 -12.00
C GLY A 137 -2.39 24.42 -10.86
N VAL A 138 -1.31 23.63 -10.83
CA VAL A 138 -0.95 22.82 -9.66
C VAL A 138 -0.16 23.70 -8.68
N VAL A 139 -0.71 23.92 -7.49
CA VAL A 139 -0.09 24.74 -6.43
C VAL A 139 0.77 23.87 -5.51
N ARG A 140 0.35 22.63 -5.29
CA ARG A 140 1.02 21.67 -4.41
C ARG A 140 0.67 20.24 -4.84
N PHE A 141 1.61 19.32 -4.71
CA PHE A 141 1.39 17.90 -4.95
C PHE A 141 2.30 17.07 -4.02
N ASP A 142 1.72 16.22 -3.18
CA ASP A 142 2.42 15.45 -2.13
C ASP A 142 1.82 14.05 -1.95
N ILE A 143 2.53 13.20 -1.21
CA ILE A 143 2.04 11.90 -0.74
C ILE A 143 1.55 12.04 0.71
N LEU A 144 0.32 11.59 1.01
CA LEU A 144 -0.25 11.58 2.36
C LEU A 144 -0.01 10.25 3.10
N ALA A 145 -0.10 9.13 2.37
CA ALA A 145 0.05 7.79 2.91
C ALA A 145 0.57 6.85 1.82
N ALA A 146 1.50 5.97 2.19
CA ALA A 146 2.12 4.96 1.34
C ALA A 146 2.17 3.61 2.07
#